data_AF-A0A4R9BC70-F1
#
_entry.id   AF-A0A4R9BC70-F1
#
_cell.length_a   1.000
_cell.length_b   1.000
_cell.length_c   1.000
_cell.angle_alpha   90.00
_cell.angle_beta   90.00
_cell.angle_gamma   90.00
#
_symmetry.space_group_name_H-M   'P 1'
#
loop_
_entity.id
_entity.type
_entity.pdbx_description
1 polymer ?
#
loop_
_entity_poly.entity_id
_entity_poly.type
_entity_poly.pdbx_seq_one_letter_code
_entity_poly.pdbx_strand_id
1 'polypeptide(L)'
;MNAVEEIQAAIEKLTALRDAGTAGPFYKSDCEGEIRVFPERLLRNVSRDESGQITSFRSPGSWATEEMVIEYEVESWDVGQDKQDDRMRANAEMFVTLHRTIDAQLAILTAASVDECEWADEWARIGKPHLRGPAKIVPINRAALQLARAINGTNS
;
A
#
# COMPACT_ATOMS: atom_id res chain seq x y z
N MET A 1 -11.37 -12.63 -21.94
CA MET A 1 -11.13 -12.55 -20.50
C MET A 1 -12.35 -11.84 -19.91
N ASN A 2 -13.03 -12.47 -18.96
CA ASN A 2 -14.14 -11.81 -18.26
C ASN A 2 -13.59 -11.03 -17.04
N ALA A 3 -14.41 -10.15 -16.46
CA ALA A 3 -13.97 -9.30 -15.34
C ALA A 3 -13.48 -10.11 -14.12
N VAL A 4 -14.06 -11.29 -13.87
CA VAL A 4 -13.67 -12.18 -12.76
C VAL A 4 -12.27 -12.75 -12.98
N GLU A 5 -11.95 -13.19 -14.20
CA GLU A 5 -10.63 -13.68 -14.58
C GLU A 5 -9.55 -12.58 -14.43
N GLU A 6 -9.88 -11.33 -14.79
CA GLU A 6 -8.98 -10.19 -14.64
C GLU A 6 -8.73 -9.83 -13.16
N ILE A 7 -9.78 -9.84 -12.33
CA ILE A 7 -9.66 -9.59 -10.88
C ILE A 7 -8.84 -10.70 -10.22
N GLN A 8 -9.09 -11.97 -10.58
CA GLN A 8 -8.35 -13.11 -10.03
C GLN A 8 -6.87 -13.04 -10.40
N ALA A 9 -6.54 -12.74 -11.66
CA ALA A 9 -5.17 -12.54 -12.10
C ALA A 9 -4.48 -11.37 -11.37
N ALA A 10 -5.21 -10.29 -11.08
CA ALA A 10 -4.69 -9.16 -10.30
C ALA A 10 -4.41 -9.54 -8.84
N ILE A 11 -5.30 -10.30 -8.19
CA ILE A 11 -5.10 -10.82 -6.82
C ILE A 11 -3.86 -11.70 -6.77
N GLU A 12 -3.72 -12.64 -7.71
CA GLU A 12 -2.58 -13.55 -7.78
C GLU A 12 -1.27 -12.78 -7.96
N LYS A 13 -1.26 -11.80 -8.87
CA LYS A 13 -0.08 -10.97 -9.12
C LYS A 13 0.31 -10.12 -7.91
N LEU A 14 -0.65 -9.46 -7.26
CA LEU A 14 -0.38 -8.65 -6.08
C LEU A 14 0.03 -9.49 -4.87
N THR A 15 -0.57 -10.68 -4.71
CA THR A 15 -0.17 -11.64 -3.67
C THR A 15 1.27 -12.09 -3.87
N ALA A 16 1.64 -12.47 -5.10
CA ALA A 16 3.01 -12.85 -5.43
C ALA A 16 4.01 -11.71 -5.19
N LEU A 17 3.65 -10.47 -5.53
CA LEU A 17 4.49 -9.29 -5.27
C LEU A 17 4.66 -9.02 -3.77
N ARG A 18 3.58 -9.15 -2.99
CA ARG A 18 3.63 -9.01 -1.52
C ARG A 18 4.54 -10.09 -0.91
N ASP A 19 4.37 -11.33 -1.32
CA ASP A 19 5.02 -12.49 -0.71
C ASP A 19 6.50 -12.64 -1.12
N ALA A 20 6.86 -12.15 -2.32
CA ALA A 20 8.25 -12.09 -2.78
C ALA A 20 9.04 -10.91 -2.20
N GLY A 21 8.34 -9.87 -1.73
CA GLY A 21 8.96 -8.67 -1.16
C GLY A 21 9.43 -8.85 0.28
N THR A 22 10.26 -7.92 0.74
CA THR A 22 10.56 -7.80 2.16
C THR A 22 9.28 -7.48 2.93
N ALA A 23 9.03 -8.18 4.04
CA ALA A 23 7.86 -7.94 4.87
C ALA A 23 7.93 -6.55 5.54
N GLY A 24 6.88 -5.76 5.36
CA GLY A 24 6.70 -4.48 6.04
C GLY A 24 6.14 -4.62 7.47
N PRO A 25 5.72 -3.52 8.11
CA PRO A 25 5.67 -2.15 7.59
C PRO A 25 7.05 -1.49 7.46
N PHE A 26 7.16 -0.52 6.55
CA PHE A 26 8.40 0.21 6.27
C PHE A 26 8.35 1.65 6.76
N TYR A 27 9.50 2.13 7.24
CA TYR A 27 9.74 3.50 7.61
C TYR A 27 10.60 4.19 6.56
N LYS A 28 10.22 5.40 6.16
CA LYS A 28 11.05 6.29 5.34
C LYS A 28 11.69 7.35 6.23
N SER A 29 13.01 7.46 6.19
CA SER A 29 13.76 8.57 6.75
C SER A 29 14.27 9.44 5.61
N ASP A 30 14.13 10.76 5.73
CA ASP A 30 14.75 11.76 4.85
C ASP A 30 15.42 12.78 5.77
N CYS A 31 16.70 12.54 6.08
CA CYS A 31 17.43 13.33 7.07
C CYS A 31 18.92 13.41 6.72
N GLU A 32 19.55 14.54 7.04
CA GLU A 32 21.01 14.72 6.95
C GLU A 32 21.62 14.40 5.57
N GLY A 33 20.86 14.63 4.49
CA GLY A 33 21.32 14.36 3.12
C GLY A 33 21.18 12.90 2.67
N GLU A 34 20.41 12.09 3.40
CA GLU A 34 20.20 10.68 3.08
C GLU A 34 18.71 10.33 3.11
N ILE A 35 18.25 9.63 2.07
CA ILE A 35 16.91 9.04 2.01
C ILE A 35 17.07 7.54 2.22
N ARG A 36 16.42 7.03 3.27
CA ARG A 36 16.50 5.61 3.64
C ARG A 36 15.12 5.01 3.81
N VAL A 37 14.97 3.75 3.39
CA VAL A 37 13.79 2.94 3.69
C VAL A 37 14.21 1.62 4.31
N PHE A 38 13.66 1.32 5.48
CA PHE A 38 13.94 0.10 6.22
C PHE A 38 12.71 -0.35 7.02
N PRO A 39 12.64 -1.63 7.44
CA PRO A 39 11.52 -2.13 8.22
C PRO A 39 11.33 -1.36 9.54
N GLU A 40 10.09 -0.96 9.83
CA GLU A 40 9.74 -0.26 11.09
C GLU A 40 10.14 -1.06 12.34
N ARG A 41 10.19 -2.39 12.25
CA ARG A 41 10.63 -3.27 13.36
C ARG A 41 12.07 -3.03 13.82
N LEU A 42 12.88 -2.34 13.02
CA LEU A 42 14.25 -1.97 13.39
C LEU A 42 14.31 -0.70 14.25
N LEU A 43 13.24 0.11 14.25
CA LEU A 43 13.13 1.30 15.07
C LEU A 43 13.02 0.94 16.56
N ARG A 44 13.61 1.78 17.41
CA ARG A 44 13.58 1.64 18.87
C ARG A 44 12.83 2.81 19.49
N ASN A 45 12.17 2.60 20.64
CA ASN A 45 11.46 3.67 21.38
C ASN A 45 10.49 4.48 20.49
N VAL A 46 9.69 3.79 19.67
CA VAL A 46 8.74 4.41 18.76
C VAL A 46 7.57 4.98 19.56
N SER A 47 7.29 6.27 19.36
CA SER A 47 6.03 6.90 19.78
C SER A 47 5.20 7.22 18.55
N ARG A 48 3.88 7.13 18.70
CA ARG A 48 2.92 7.44 17.64
C ARG A 48 1.89 8.45 18.14
N ASP A 49 1.32 9.22 17.23
CA ASP A 49 0.15 10.05 17.52
C ASP A 49 -1.16 9.23 17.46
N GLU A 50 -2.29 9.90 17.69
CA GLU A 50 -3.64 9.30 17.61
C GLU A 50 -3.98 8.74 16.22
N SER A 51 -3.29 9.22 15.19
CA SER A 51 -3.44 8.71 13.84
C SER A 51 -2.64 7.41 13.64
N GLY A 52 -1.64 7.13 14.49
CA GLY A 52 -0.73 5.98 14.32
C GLY A 52 0.53 6.33 13.52
N GLN A 53 0.69 7.59 13.11
CA GLN A 53 1.94 8.11 12.54
C GLN A 53 3.04 8.12 13.60
N ILE A 54 4.26 7.78 13.19
CA ILE A 54 5.43 7.82 14.07
C ILE A 54 5.82 9.27 14.31
N THR A 55 5.78 9.71 15.56
CA THR A 55 6.16 11.07 15.97
C THR A 55 7.54 11.15 16.60
N SER A 56 8.03 10.05 17.15
CA SER A 56 9.43 9.94 17.60
C SER A 56 9.90 8.51 17.56
N PHE A 57 11.21 8.34 17.39
CA PHE A 57 11.88 7.04 17.39
C PHE A 57 13.37 7.25 17.69
N ARG A 58 14.06 6.16 18.01
CA ARG A 58 15.50 6.05 17.86
C ARG A 58 15.79 5.11 16.71
N SER A 59 16.74 5.51 15.89
CA SER A 59 17.25 4.68 14.82
C SER A 59 17.96 3.42 15.34
N PRO A 60 18.14 2.42 14.46
CA PRO A 60 19.02 1.30 14.74
C PRO A 60 20.45 1.78 15.02
N GLY A 61 21.18 1.05 15.87
CA GLY A 61 22.55 1.44 16.27
C GLY A 61 23.59 1.40 15.14
N SER A 62 23.30 0.67 14.06
CA SER A 62 24.01 0.74 12.79
C SER A 62 23.01 1.11 11.71
N TRP A 63 23.25 2.22 11.02
CA TRP A 63 22.35 2.72 9.99
C TRP A 63 22.32 1.83 8.75
N ALA A 64 23.39 1.08 8.46
CA ALA A 64 23.38 -0.01 7.49
C ALA A 64 22.93 -1.32 8.15
N THR A 65 21.76 -1.82 7.73
CA THR A 65 21.29 -3.17 8.07
C THR A 65 21.10 -3.95 6.78
N GLU A 66 21.30 -5.27 6.82
CA GLU A 66 21.04 -6.15 5.66
C GLU A 66 19.58 -6.11 5.20
N GLU A 67 18.69 -5.52 6.01
CA GLU A 67 17.27 -5.40 5.74
C GLU A 67 16.87 -4.03 5.18
N MET A 68 17.82 -3.10 5.04
CA MET A 68 17.54 -1.84 4.36
C MET A 68 17.23 -2.10 2.90
N VAL A 69 16.16 -1.47 2.41
CA VAL A 69 15.64 -1.74 1.07
C VAL A 69 15.97 -0.61 0.09
N ILE A 70 16.12 0.62 0.60
CA ILE A 70 16.50 1.80 -0.18
C ILE A 70 17.49 2.63 0.63
N GLU A 71 18.59 3.01 -0.02
CA GLU A 71 19.53 4.04 0.44
C GLU A 71 19.88 4.93 -0.75
N TYR A 72 19.63 6.23 -0.60
CA TYR A 72 20.06 7.27 -1.53
C TYR A 72 20.81 8.35 -0.76
N GLU A 73 21.98 8.72 -1.26
CA GLU A 73 22.64 9.98 -0.91
C GLU A 73 22.06 11.08 -1.82
N VAL A 74 21.65 12.20 -1.24
CA VAL A 74 21.14 13.35 -1.99
C VAL A 74 22.11 14.52 -1.91
N GLU A 75 22.25 15.26 -3.01
CA GLU A 75 23.16 16.41 -3.07
C GLU A 75 22.56 17.66 -2.41
N SER A 76 21.23 17.81 -2.46
CA SER A 76 20.49 18.85 -1.79
C SER A 76 19.44 18.27 -0.85
N TRP A 77 19.41 18.81 0.38
CA TRP A 77 18.43 18.46 1.39
C TRP A 77 17.06 19.09 1.15
N ASP A 78 17.00 20.19 0.40
CA ASP A 78 15.77 20.95 0.15
C ASP A 78 15.03 20.43 -1.08
N VAL A 79 13.73 20.18 -0.91
CA VAL A 79 12.84 19.79 -2.02
C VAL A 79 12.80 20.88 -3.09
N GLY A 80 12.90 20.49 -4.36
CA GLY A 80 12.82 21.39 -5.50
C GLY A 80 14.14 22.01 -5.94
N GLN A 81 15.24 21.79 -5.20
CA GLN A 81 16.56 22.29 -5.58
C GLN A 81 17.25 21.38 -6.60
N ASP A 82 17.10 20.06 -6.45
CA ASP A 82 17.61 19.08 -7.40
C ASP A 82 16.53 18.08 -7.83
N LYS A 83 16.37 17.92 -9.15
CA LYS A 83 15.32 17.08 -9.73
C LYS A 83 15.60 15.59 -9.57
N GLN A 84 16.86 15.19 -9.47
CA GLN A 84 17.22 13.80 -9.22
C GLN A 84 16.91 13.43 -7.76
N ASP A 85 17.28 14.28 -6.82
CA ASP A 85 16.96 14.10 -5.40
C ASP A 85 15.45 14.05 -5.17
N ASP A 86 14.68 14.94 -5.81
CA ASP A 86 13.21 14.92 -5.74
C ASP A 86 12.61 13.61 -6.29
N ARG A 87 13.18 13.06 -7.38
CA ARG A 87 12.75 11.75 -7.90
C ARG A 87 13.08 10.62 -6.93
N MET A 88 14.24 10.69 -6.27
CA MET A 88 14.64 9.72 -5.25
C MET A 88 13.68 9.75 -4.05
N ARG A 89 13.33 10.95 -3.57
CA ARG A 89 12.30 11.15 -2.53
C ARG A 89 10.96 10.56 -2.94
N ALA A 90 10.52 10.86 -4.16
CA ALA A 90 9.25 10.36 -4.69
C ALA A 90 9.24 8.83 -4.83
N ASN A 91 10.34 8.22 -5.28
CA ASN A 91 10.46 6.77 -5.41
C ASN A 91 10.42 6.06 -4.05
N ALA A 92 11.14 6.60 -3.05
CA ALA A 92 11.11 6.06 -1.69
C ALA A 92 9.71 6.17 -1.06
N GLU A 93 9.02 7.29 -1.24
CA GLU A 93 7.64 7.47 -0.78
C GLU A 93 6.66 6.52 -1.48
N MET A 94 6.81 6.35 -2.80
CA MET A 94 6.01 5.42 -3.59
C MET A 94 6.19 3.99 -3.08
N PHE A 95 7.42 3.55 -2.81
CA PHE A 95 7.70 2.22 -2.28
C PHE A 95 6.98 1.98 -0.95
N VAL A 96 7.11 2.91 0.01
CA VAL A 96 6.46 2.79 1.32
C VAL A 96 4.94 2.81 1.19
N THR A 97 4.40 3.68 0.34
CA THR A 97 2.95 3.77 0.10
C THR A 97 2.40 2.47 -0.51
N LEU A 98 3.08 1.90 -1.51
CA LEU A 98 2.67 0.63 -2.11
C LEU A 98 2.66 -0.50 -1.07
N HIS A 99 3.71 -0.64 -0.27
CA HIS A 99 3.75 -1.66 0.78
C HIS A 99 2.73 -1.44 1.90
N ARG A 100 2.37 -0.19 2.22
CA ARG A 100 1.30 0.10 3.19
C ARG A 100 -0.09 -0.23 2.65
N THR A 101 -0.28 -0.12 1.34
CA THR A 101 -1.61 -0.24 0.72
C THR A 101 -1.88 -1.61 0.11
N ILE A 102 -0.87 -2.46 -0.09
CA ILE A 102 -1.01 -3.74 -0.80
C ILE A 102 -2.05 -4.67 -0.16
N ASP A 103 -2.11 -4.77 1.17
CA ASP A 103 -3.09 -5.61 1.85
C ASP A 103 -4.51 -5.04 1.75
N ALA A 104 -4.65 -3.71 1.79
CA ALA A 104 -5.94 -3.05 1.57
C ALA A 104 -6.41 -3.21 0.11
N GLN A 105 -5.50 -3.13 -0.85
CA GLN A 105 -5.77 -3.39 -2.27
C GLN A 105 -6.21 -4.84 -2.49
N LEU A 106 -5.51 -5.81 -1.90
CA LEU A 106 -5.90 -7.22 -1.93
C LEU A 106 -7.28 -7.44 -1.32
N ALA A 107 -7.59 -6.81 -0.18
CA ALA A 107 -8.91 -6.90 0.45
C ALA A 107 -10.02 -6.34 -0.45
N ILE A 108 -9.80 -5.20 -1.12
CA ILE A 108 -10.75 -4.62 -2.07
C ILE A 108 -10.99 -5.56 -3.25
N LEU A 109 -9.93 -6.09 -3.85
CA LEU A 109 -10.03 -6.97 -5.01
C LEU A 109 -10.71 -8.29 -4.64
N THR A 110 -10.39 -8.86 -3.48
CA THR A 110 -11.04 -10.07 -2.97
C THR A 110 -12.53 -9.84 -2.75
N ALA A 111 -12.93 -8.70 -2.16
CA ALA A 111 -14.33 -8.36 -2.00
C ALA A 111 -15.05 -8.19 -3.34
N ALA A 112 -14.42 -7.51 -4.32
CA ALA A 112 -14.98 -7.34 -5.66
C ALA A 112 -15.17 -8.69 -6.40
N SER A 113 -14.25 -9.64 -6.20
CA SER A 113 -14.35 -10.99 -6.77
C SER A 113 -15.54 -11.77 -6.21
N VAL A 114 -15.78 -11.67 -4.90
CA VAL A 114 -16.94 -12.32 -4.23
C VAL A 114 -18.25 -11.70 -4.72
N ASP A 115 -18.33 -10.37 -4.76
CA ASP A 115 -19.54 -9.67 -5.23
C ASP A 115 -19.91 -10.11 -6.67
N GLU A 116 -18.96 -10.11 -7.61
CA GLU A 116 -19.22 -10.55 -9.00
C GLU A 116 -19.66 -12.02 -9.10
N CYS A 117 -19.10 -12.91 -8.27
CA CYS A 117 -19.53 -14.32 -8.21
C CYS A 117 -20.98 -14.46 -7.72
N GLU A 118 -21.34 -13.77 -6.63
CA GLU A 118 -22.70 -13.82 -6.07
C GLU A 118 -23.75 -13.30 -7.07
N TRP A 119 -23.40 -12.23 -7.79
CA TRP A 119 -24.24 -11.71 -8.85
C TRP A 119 -24.39 -12.70 -10.01
N ALA A 120 -23.31 -13.33 -10.47
CA ALA A 120 -23.37 -14.32 -11.55
C ALA A 120 -24.29 -15.51 -11.18
N ASP A 121 -24.22 -15.99 -9.94
CA ASP A 121 -25.08 -17.06 -9.42
C ASP A 121 -26.55 -16.63 -9.30
N GLU A 122 -26.81 -15.40 -8.85
CA GLU A 122 -28.16 -14.83 -8.79
C GLU A 122 -28.77 -14.70 -10.20
N TRP A 123 -28.02 -14.21 -11.18
CA TRP A 123 -28.48 -14.12 -12.57
C TRP A 123 -28.73 -15.50 -13.20
N ALA A 124 -27.88 -16.49 -12.90
CA ALA A 124 -28.06 -17.88 -13.33
C ALA A 124 -29.36 -18.48 -12.76
N ARG A 125 -29.75 -18.11 -11.54
CA ARG A 125 -31.04 -18.52 -10.94
C ARG A 125 -32.26 -17.83 -11.57
N ILE A 126 -32.16 -16.56 -11.96
CA ILE A 126 -33.32 -15.77 -12.41
C ILE A 126 -33.59 -15.91 -13.92
N GLY A 127 -32.65 -16.47 -14.69
CA GLY A 127 -32.90 -16.94 -16.06
C GLY A 127 -33.19 -15.84 -17.10
N LYS A 128 -32.71 -14.60 -16.92
CA LYS A 128 -32.90 -13.51 -17.89
C LYS A 128 -31.59 -12.96 -18.45
N PRO A 129 -31.40 -12.91 -19.78
CA PRO A 129 -30.27 -12.20 -20.37
C PRO A 129 -30.64 -10.73 -20.65
N HIS A 130 -29.69 -9.82 -20.36
CA HIS A 130 -29.58 -8.45 -20.87
C HIS A 130 -30.56 -7.38 -20.36
N LEU A 131 -30.39 -6.92 -19.11
CA LEU A 131 -30.61 -5.51 -18.77
C LEU A 131 -29.55 -5.08 -17.75
N ARG A 132 -28.65 -4.17 -18.15
CA ARG A 132 -27.76 -3.42 -17.23
C ARG A 132 -28.67 -2.63 -16.29
N GLY A 133 -28.91 -3.15 -15.09
CA GLY A 133 -29.58 -2.42 -14.02
C GLY A 133 -28.72 -1.23 -13.57
N PRO A 134 -29.34 -0.15 -13.03
CA PRO A 134 -28.61 1.04 -12.63
C PRO A 134 -27.55 0.64 -11.61
N ALA A 135 -26.32 1.14 -11.80
CA ALA A 135 -25.21 0.95 -10.89
C ALA A 135 -25.66 1.25 -9.47
N LYS A 136 -25.89 0.22 -8.66
CA LYS A 136 -26.06 0.40 -7.21
C LYS A 136 -24.74 1.01 -6.75
N ILE A 137 -24.83 2.16 -6.11
CA ILE A 137 -23.73 2.77 -5.39
C ILE A 137 -23.24 1.69 -4.42
N VAL A 138 -22.11 1.07 -4.74
CA VAL A 138 -21.46 0.12 -3.85
C VAL A 138 -21.21 0.92 -2.56
N PRO A 139 -21.78 0.53 -1.41
CA PRO A 139 -21.49 1.22 -0.16
C PRO A 139 -19.97 1.26 -0.04
N ILE A 140 -19.41 2.41 0.36
CA ILE A 140 -17.96 2.55 0.58
C ILE A 140 -17.56 1.39 1.49
N ASN A 141 -16.99 0.36 0.89
CA ASN A 141 -16.75 -0.90 1.57
C ASN A 141 -15.76 -0.57 2.70
N ARG A 142 -15.87 -1.25 3.84
CA ARG A 142 -14.87 -1.19 4.91
C ARG A 142 -13.44 -1.26 4.36
N ALA A 143 -13.23 -1.98 3.27
CA ALA A 143 -11.98 -2.05 2.52
C ALA A 143 -11.54 -0.71 1.87
N ALA A 144 -12.46 0.09 1.33
CA ALA A 144 -12.17 1.43 0.82
C ALA A 144 -11.83 2.44 1.93
N LEU A 145 -12.47 2.31 3.10
CA LEU A 145 -12.09 3.06 4.30
C LEU A 145 -10.72 2.63 4.84
N GLN A 146 -10.41 1.32 4.81
CA GLN A 146 -9.09 0.78 5.15
C GLN A 146 -8.01 1.25 4.17
N LEU A 147 -8.30 1.34 2.87
CA LEU A 147 -7.38 1.90 1.88
C LEU A 147 -7.13 3.38 2.13
N ALA A 148 -8.19 4.18 2.33
CA ALA A 148 -8.04 5.61 2.67
C ALA A 148 -7.22 5.80 3.95
N ARG A 149 -7.41 4.92 4.93
CA ARG A 149 -6.66 4.89 6.17
C ARG A 149 -5.18 4.54 5.95
N ALA A 150 -4.89 3.50 5.18
CA ALA A 150 -3.54 3.06 4.83
C ALA A 150 -2.78 4.12 4.00
N ILE A 151 -3.45 4.80 3.07
CA ILE A 151 -2.90 5.93 2.29
C ILE A 151 -2.53 7.09 3.22
N ASN A 152 -3.40 7.43 4.17
CA ASN A 152 -3.18 8.56 5.08
C ASN A 152 -2.26 8.23 6.28
N GLY A 153 -1.70 7.01 6.35
CA GLY A 153 -0.86 6.56 7.47
C GLY A 153 -1.64 6.30 8.76
N THR A 154 -2.97 6.21 8.69
CA THR A 154 -3.84 5.95 9.83
C THR A 154 -4.11 4.47 10.03
N ASN A 155 -3.45 3.79 10.96
CA ASN A 155 -3.80 2.41 11.32
C ASN A 155 -4.66 2.42 12.59
N SER A 156 -5.89 1.91 12.46
CA SER A 156 -6.84 1.67 13.57
C SER A 156 -6.62 0.34 14.26
#